data_AF-A0A547P9Q7-F1
#
_entry.id   AF-A0A547P9Q7-F1
#
_cell.length_a   1.000
_cell.length_b   1.000
_cell.length_c   1.000
_cell.angle_alpha   90.00
_cell.angle_beta   90.00
_cell.angle_gamma   90.00
#
_symmetry.space_group_name_H-M   'P 1'
#
loop_
_entity.id
_entity.type
_entity.pdbx_description
1 polymer ?
#
loop_
_entity_poly.entity_id
_entity_poly.type
_entity_poly.pdbx_seq_one_letter_code
_entity_poly.pdbx_strand_id
1 'polypeptide(L)'
;MKYKWAALVGAPLLALASAAPSAAQTNEMTDKDWREWQPDPAELSMPVLDFEPDDNDVANYKKYYYFNRSETSFEEALSDLRFCDELARGLATQNYYSNAGTSAIYGVGGVIGGAIGGAMAQAIYGSAEKRAKRRVNMRRCMHFKGYARHGLAKDLWQEFNFEEGNSSVEEKERQNMLAVQALVASSDLPATENVGL
;
A
#
# COMPACT_ATOMS: atom_id res chain seq x y z
N MET A 1 26.86 66.67 55.97
CA MET A 1 27.68 65.88 56.92
C MET A 1 27.62 64.43 56.47
N LYS A 2 28.72 63.92 55.88
CA LYS A 2 29.71 63.05 56.53
C LYS A 2 29.20 61.61 56.78
N TYR A 3 29.65 60.70 55.90
CA TYR A 3 30.20 59.34 56.17
C TYR A 3 29.26 58.28 56.80
N LYS A 4 29.29 56.97 56.54
CA LYS A 4 30.30 56.01 56.05
C LYS A 4 29.61 54.63 55.76
N TRP A 5 30.06 53.92 54.71
CA TRP A 5 30.42 52.49 54.61
C TRP A 5 29.49 51.37 55.15
N ALA A 6 29.17 50.39 54.28
CA ALA A 6 29.50 48.98 54.49
C ALA A 6 29.25 48.15 53.21
N ALA A 7 30.27 47.40 52.79
CA ALA A 7 30.22 46.42 51.71
C ALA A 7 29.50 45.14 52.16
N LEU A 8 28.82 44.46 51.24
CA LEU A 8 28.52 43.04 51.35
C LEU A 8 28.63 42.38 49.98
N VAL A 9 29.53 41.41 49.95
CA VAL A 9 29.93 40.56 48.83
C VAL A 9 28.79 39.59 48.51
N GLY A 10 28.20 39.70 47.32
CA GLY A 10 27.25 38.72 46.79
C GLY A 10 27.88 37.98 45.62
N ALA A 11 28.25 36.72 45.81
CA ALA A 11 28.77 35.85 44.77
C ALA A 11 27.70 35.59 43.69
N PRO A 12 28.02 35.70 42.39
CA PRO A 12 27.09 35.31 41.35
C PRO A 12 27.06 33.77 41.26
N LEU A 13 25.95 33.17 41.68
CA LEU A 13 25.57 31.81 41.30
C LEU A 13 25.35 31.80 39.78
N LEU A 14 26.35 31.32 39.04
CA LEU A 14 26.18 30.91 37.65
C LEU A 14 25.20 29.75 37.61
N ALA A 15 23.95 30.04 37.26
CA ALA A 15 23.02 29.02 36.81
C ALA A 15 23.51 28.50 35.45
N LEU A 16 24.17 27.34 35.44
CA LEU A 16 24.34 26.56 34.23
C LEU A 16 22.94 26.11 33.78
N ALA A 17 22.35 26.86 32.85
CA ALA A 17 21.24 26.37 32.07
C ALA A 17 21.77 25.25 31.16
N SER A 18 21.58 24.00 31.60
CA SER A 18 21.71 22.83 30.74
C SER A 18 20.63 22.92 29.65
N ALA A 19 21.01 23.46 28.49
CA ALA A 19 20.24 23.30 27.27
C ALA A 19 20.25 21.80 26.93
N ALA A 20 19.23 21.07 27.39
CA ALA A 20 18.94 19.75 26.87
C ALA A 20 18.67 19.91 25.37
N PRO A 21 19.35 19.15 24.49
CA PRO A 21 18.97 19.12 23.09
C PRO A 21 17.53 18.61 23.03
N SER A 22 16.60 19.46 22.58
CA SER A 22 15.31 18.97 22.11
C SER A 22 15.61 17.99 20.98
N ALA A 23 15.45 16.70 21.27
CA ALA A 23 15.28 15.71 20.22
C ALA A 23 14.09 16.18 19.39
N ALA A 24 14.36 16.63 18.16
CA ALA A 24 13.31 16.91 17.20
C ALA A 24 12.51 15.61 17.04
N GLN A 25 11.33 15.54 17.62
CA GLN A 25 10.37 14.49 17.33
C GLN A 25 9.97 14.70 15.88
N THR A 26 10.55 13.93 14.96
CA THR A 26 9.96 13.73 13.65
C THR A 26 8.60 13.09 13.91
N ASN A 27 7.53 13.85 13.72
CA ASN A 27 6.15 13.33 13.75
C ASN A 27 5.97 12.38 12.55
N GLU A 28 6.53 11.18 12.64
CA GLU A 28 6.26 10.12 11.68
C GLU A 28 4.87 9.55 11.97
N MET A 29 4.01 9.56 10.96
CA MET A 29 2.67 8.97 11.01
C MET A 29 2.77 7.45 11.19
N THR A 30 1.94 6.88 12.07
CA THR A 30 1.87 5.43 12.26
C THR A 30 1.15 4.74 11.10
N ASP A 31 1.25 3.42 10.99
CA ASP A 31 0.49 2.62 10.00
C ASP A 31 -1.03 2.79 10.14
N LYS A 32 -1.52 3.12 11.34
CA LYS A 32 -2.93 3.43 11.54
C LYS A 32 -3.25 4.80 10.91
N ASP A 33 -2.42 5.80 11.20
CA ASP A 33 -2.61 7.15 10.68
C ASP A 33 -2.52 7.17 9.14
N TRP A 34 -1.64 6.37 8.53
CA TRP A 34 -1.56 6.22 7.07
C TRP A 34 -2.80 5.59 6.45
N ARG A 35 -3.46 4.64 7.14
CA ARG A 35 -4.71 4.02 6.66
C ARG A 35 -5.89 4.98 6.75
N GLU A 36 -5.85 5.92 7.67
CA GLU A 36 -6.87 6.95 7.88
C GLU A 36 -6.55 8.24 7.11
N TRP A 37 -5.33 8.38 6.58
CA TRP A 37 -4.87 9.54 5.82
C TRP A 37 -5.75 9.82 4.60
N GLN A 38 -6.22 11.06 4.45
CA GLN A 38 -7.02 11.51 3.31
C GLN A 38 -6.27 12.66 2.63
N PRO A 39 -5.49 12.40 1.57
CA PRO A 39 -4.82 13.45 0.81
C PRO A 39 -5.81 14.34 0.07
N ASP A 40 -5.44 15.59 -0.16
CA ASP A 40 -6.10 16.43 -1.15
C ASP A 40 -5.73 15.91 -2.56
N PRO A 41 -6.71 15.53 -3.42
CA PRO A 41 -6.42 15.10 -4.78
C PRO A 41 -5.66 16.14 -5.61
N ALA A 42 -5.76 17.43 -5.28
CA ALA A 42 -5.02 18.49 -5.97
C ALA A 42 -3.50 18.46 -5.70
N GLU A 43 -3.07 17.81 -4.61
CA GLU A 43 -1.65 17.62 -4.27
C GLU A 43 -1.03 16.38 -4.94
N LEU A 44 -1.85 15.53 -5.54
CA LEU A 44 -1.42 14.30 -6.21
C LEU A 44 -1.14 14.57 -7.70
N SER A 45 -0.12 13.92 -8.24
CA SER A 45 0.18 13.98 -9.67
C SER A 45 -0.61 12.91 -10.41
N MET A 46 -1.35 13.31 -11.45
CA MET A 46 -1.97 12.37 -12.40
C MET A 46 -0.85 11.64 -13.17
N PRO A 47 -0.80 10.29 -13.16
CA PRO A 47 0.17 9.54 -13.96
C PRO A 47 -0.16 9.62 -15.45
N VAL A 48 0.80 9.26 -16.30
CA VAL A 48 0.57 9.17 -17.74
C VAL A 48 -0.25 7.92 -18.04
N LEU A 49 -1.38 8.10 -18.73
CA LEU A 49 -2.30 7.01 -19.11
C LEU A 49 -2.43 6.84 -20.63
N ASP A 50 -2.10 7.87 -21.41
CA ASP A 50 -2.14 7.83 -22.86
C ASP A 50 -0.88 7.16 -23.41
N PHE A 51 -1.05 6.13 -24.22
CA PHE A 51 0.02 5.42 -24.91
C PHE A 51 -0.52 4.71 -26.16
N GLU A 52 0.37 4.38 -27.08
CA GLU A 52 0.05 3.50 -28.21
C GLU A 52 0.43 2.06 -27.84
N PRO A 53 -0.54 1.14 -27.67
CA PRO A 53 -0.24 -0.21 -27.22
C PRO A 53 0.38 -1.07 -28.32
N ASP A 54 1.37 -1.87 -27.93
CA ASP A 54 1.91 -2.94 -28.78
C ASP A 54 1.24 -4.31 -28.50
N ASP A 55 1.58 -5.33 -29.30
CA ASP A 55 1.04 -6.69 -29.13
C ASP A 55 1.34 -7.29 -27.75
N ASN A 56 2.49 -6.92 -27.15
CA ASN A 56 2.89 -7.39 -25.84
C ASN A 56 2.07 -6.69 -24.73
N ASP A 57 1.74 -5.42 -24.86
CA ASP A 57 0.86 -4.72 -23.92
C ASP A 57 -0.54 -5.35 -23.89
N VAL A 58 -1.14 -5.54 -25.07
CA VAL A 58 -2.48 -6.13 -25.23
C VAL A 58 -2.52 -7.53 -24.61
N ALA A 59 -1.49 -8.35 -24.81
CA ALA A 59 -1.39 -9.68 -24.21
C ALA A 59 -1.32 -9.64 -22.67
N ASN A 60 -0.86 -8.54 -22.09
CA ASN A 60 -0.64 -8.38 -20.65
C ASN A 60 -1.71 -7.54 -19.94
N TYR A 61 -2.78 -7.12 -20.60
CA TYR A 61 -3.86 -6.35 -19.95
C TYR A 61 -4.52 -7.06 -18.78
N LYS A 62 -4.47 -8.39 -18.69
CA LYS A 62 -4.92 -9.12 -17.47
C LYS A 62 -4.08 -8.81 -16.22
N LYS A 63 -2.87 -8.29 -16.41
CA LYS A 63 -1.91 -7.96 -15.37
C LYS A 63 -1.76 -6.46 -15.18
N TYR A 64 -1.64 -5.69 -16.27
CA TYR A 64 -1.38 -4.26 -16.25
C TYR A 64 -2.63 -3.51 -16.72
N TYR A 65 -3.26 -2.83 -15.77
CA TYR A 65 -4.52 -2.14 -15.97
C TYR A 65 -4.74 -1.11 -14.87
N TYR A 66 -5.60 -0.13 -15.14
CA TYR A 66 -6.16 0.75 -14.12
C TYR A 66 -7.68 0.60 -14.04
N PHE A 67 -8.26 1.06 -12.94
CA PHE A 67 -9.69 1.12 -12.74
C PHE A 67 -10.19 2.53 -13.00
N ASN A 68 -11.36 2.69 -13.60
CA ASN A 68 -12.04 3.98 -13.71
C ASN A 68 -13.55 3.81 -13.60
N ARG A 69 -14.20 4.76 -12.93
CA ARG A 69 -15.66 4.89 -12.88
C ARG A 69 -15.98 6.38 -12.90
N SER A 70 -16.26 6.89 -14.09
CA SER A 70 -16.73 8.26 -14.31
C SER A 70 -17.83 8.59 -13.30
N GLU A 71 -17.79 9.80 -12.73
CA GLU A 71 -18.72 10.30 -11.69
C GLU A 71 -18.47 9.83 -10.25
N THR A 72 -17.40 9.06 -9.99
CA THR A 72 -17.00 8.75 -8.61
C THR A 72 -16.18 9.87 -8.01
N SER A 73 -16.41 10.20 -6.73
CA SER A 73 -15.54 11.13 -6.01
C SER A 73 -14.19 10.50 -5.64
N PHE A 74 -13.14 11.32 -5.50
CA PHE A 74 -11.84 10.85 -5.05
C PHE A 74 -11.91 10.09 -3.71
N GLU A 75 -12.66 10.61 -2.74
CA GLU A 75 -12.82 10.01 -1.41
C GLU A 75 -13.47 8.62 -1.49
N GLU A 76 -14.52 8.47 -2.29
CA GLU A 76 -15.18 7.18 -2.51
C GLU A 76 -14.24 6.19 -3.22
N ALA A 77 -13.52 6.64 -4.25
CA ALA A 77 -12.56 5.80 -4.96
C ALA A 77 -11.42 5.31 -4.04
N LEU A 78 -10.91 6.17 -3.18
CA LEU A 78 -9.87 5.82 -2.21
C LEU A 78 -10.39 4.83 -1.16
N SER A 79 -11.61 5.06 -0.64
CA SER A 79 -12.27 4.13 0.29
C SER A 79 -12.48 2.75 -0.34
N ASP A 80 -12.96 2.72 -1.58
CA ASP A 80 -13.18 1.49 -2.35
C ASP A 80 -11.89 0.70 -2.60
N LEU A 81 -10.84 1.39 -3.06
CA LEU A 81 -9.53 0.80 -3.31
C LEU A 81 -8.90 0.25 -2.02
N ARG A 82 -8.99 0.98 -0.91
CA ARG A 82 -8.51 0.51 0.40
C ARG A 82 -9.25 -0.74 0.87
N PHE A 83 -10.58 -0.72 0.79
CA PHE A 83 -11.40 -1.89 1.13
C PHE A 83 -11.02 -3.10 0.27
N CYS A 84 -10.89 -2.90 -1.04
CA CYS A 84 -10.53 -3.98 -1.95
C CYS A 84 -9.09 -4.47 -1.74
N ASP A 85 -8.13 -3.60 -1.43
CA ASP A 85 -6.74 -4.01 -1.13
C ASP A 85 -6.69 -4.80 0.17
N GLU A 86 -7.41 -4.37 1.21
CA GLU A 86 -7.48 -5.09 2.48
C GLU A 86 -8.13 -6.47 2.32
N LEU A 87 -9.23 -6.55 1.57
CA LEU A 87 -9.87 -7.82 1.22
C LEU A 87 -8.91 -8.72 0.42
N ALA A 88 -8.24 -8.17 -0.59
CA ALA A 88 -7.31 -8.91 -1.42
C ALA A 88 -6.11 -9.43 -0.61
N ARG A 89 -5.59 -8.62 0.32
CA ARG A 89 -4.51 -8.97 1.24
C ARG A 89 -4.95 -10.06 2.22
N GLY A 90 -6.13 -9.94 2.82
CA GLY A 90 -6.70 -10.94 3.73
C GLY A 90 -6.94 -12.29 3.06
N LEU A 91 -7.43 -12.30 1.81
CA LEU A 91 -7.64 -13.54 1.05
C LEU A 91 -6.34 -14.14 0.52
N ALA A 92 -5.31 -13.33 0.25
CA ALA A 92 -4.02 -13.82 -0.25
C ALA A 92 -3.18 -14.49 0.86
N THR A 93 -3.38 -14.14 2.13
CA THR A 93 -2.70 -14.74 3.29
C THR A 93 -3.37 -16.04 3.78
N GLN A 94 -4.63 -16.28 3.42
CA GLN A 94 -5.29 -17.57 3.64
C GLN A 94 -4.69 -18.62 2.71
N ASN A 95 -3.74 -19.39 3.24
CA ASN A 95 -3.16 -20.52 2.53
C ASN A 95 -4.25 -21.53 2.16
N TYR A 96 -4.38 -21.79 0.86
CA TYR A 96 -5.24 -22.85 0.33
C TYR A 96 -4.84 -24.24 0.85
N TYR A 97 -3.61 -24.37 1.37
CA TYR A 97 -3.14 -25.48 2.19
C TYR A 97 -3.29 -25.14 3.68
N SER A 98 -4.53 -24.93 4.15
CA SER A 98 -4.76 -25.22 5.56
C SER A 98 -4.53 -26.72 5.73
N ASN A 99 -3.71 -27.07 6.72
CA ASN A 99 -3.34 -28.43 7.14
C ASN A 99 -4.56 -29.27 7.64
N ALA A 100 -5.75 -29.05 7.07
CA ALA A 100 -6.99 -29.68 7.50
C ALA A 100 -7.21 -31.07 6.86
N GLY A 101 -6.51 -31.40 5.77
CA GLY A 101 -6.66 -32.70 5.08
C GLY A 101 -5.47 -33.66 5.18
N THR A 102 -4.24 -33.16 5.31
CA THR A 102 -3.01 -33.98 5.29
C THR A 102 -2.68 -34.63 6.63
N SER A 103 -3.05 -33.97 7.74
CA SER A 103 -2.95 -34.52 9.10
C SER A 103 -3.88 -35.71 9.33
N ALA A 104 -5.02 -35.76 8.62
CA ALA A 104 -5.99 -36.85 8.72
C ALA A 104 -5.60 -38.12 7.94
N ILE A 105 -4.67 -38.04 6.97
CA ILE A 105 -4.41 -39.15 6.02
C ILE A 105 -2.99 -39.74 6.13
N TYR A 106 -1.95 -38.98 6.49
CA TYR A 106 -0.54 -39.43 6.36
C TYR A 106 0.29 -39.50 7.65
N GLY A 107 -0.32 -39.34 8.83
CA GLY A 107 0.39 -39.39 10.11
C GLY A 107 1.50 -38.35 10.28
N VAL A 108 2.23 -38.40 11.40
CA VAL A 108 3.25 -37.40 11.79
C VAL A 108 4.37 -37.22 10.73
N GLY A 109 4.67 -38.27 9.95
CA GLY A 109 5.61 -38.21 8.83
C GLY A 109 5.13 -37.38 7.63
N GLY A 110 3.82 -37.40 7.34
CA GLY A 110 3.20 -36.57 6.31
C GLY A 110 3.06 -35.09 6.71
N VAL A 111 2.97 -34.80 8.01
CA VAL A 111 2.96 -33.43 8.54
C VAL A 111 4.32 -32.76 8.39
N ILE A 112 5.42 -33.47 8.67
CA ILE A 112 6.78 -32.93 8.54
C ILE A 112 7.19 -32.83 7.06
N GLY A 113 6.93 -33.86 6.25
CA GLY A 113 7.17 -33.82 4.79
C GLY A 113 6.29 -32.80 4.06
N GLY A 114 5.04 -32.64 4.49
CA GLY A 114 4.11 -31.63 3.99
C GLY A 114 4.42 -30.20 4.47
N ALA A 115 4.97 -30.03 5.67
CA ALA A 115 5.45 -28.73 6.15
C ALA A 115 6.72 -28.30 5.43
N ILE A 116 7.67 -29.21 5.18
CA ILE A 116 8.90 -28.90 4.42
C ILE A 116 8.55 -28.70 2.94
N GLY A 117 7.75 -29.58 2.35
CA GLY A 117 7.27 -29.45 0.97
C GLY A 117 6.39 -28.22 0.76
N GLY A 118 5.54 -27.88 1.74
CA GLY A 118 4.70 -26.69 1.74
C GLY A 118 5.50 -25.39 1.95
N ALA A 119 6.51 -25.40 2.82
CA ALA A 119 7.43 -24.29 2.98
C ALA A 119 8.30 -24.08 1.72
N MET A 120 8.75 -25.16 1.07
CA MET A 120 9.49 -25.09 -0.19
C MET A 120 8.58 -24.64 -1.34
N ALA A 121 7.33 -25.11 -1.42
CA ALA A 121 6.37 -24.66 -2.42
C ALA A 121 5.95 -23.20 -2.21
N GLN A 122 5.76 -22.73 -0.97
CA GLN A 122 5.57 -21.31 -0.67
C GLN A 122 6.82 -20.48 -1.00
N ALA A 123 8.02 -20.99 -0.71
CA ALA A 123 9.26 -20.30 -1.04
C ALA A 123 9.46 -20.16 -2.56
N ILE A 124 9.00 -21.13 -3.35
CA ILE A 124 9.17 -21.17 -4.82
C ILE A 124 8.01 -20.49 -5.55
N TYR A 125 6.75 -20.81 -5.21
CA TYR A 125 5.55 -20.36 -5.93
C TYR A 125 4.73 -19.31 -5.18
N GLY A 126 4.97 -19.12 -3.88
CA GLY A 126 4.13 -18.27 -3.03
C GLY A 126 4.09 -16.81 -3.49
N SER A 127 5.18 -16.25 -3.99
CA SER A 127 5.18 -14.85 -4.44
C SER A 127 4.42 -14.64 -5.74
N ALA A 128 4.53 -15.55 -6.71
CA ALA A 128 3.81 -15.45 -7.97
C ALA A 128 2.30 -15.69 -7.76
N GLU A 129 1.96 -16.68 -6.94
CA GLU A 129 0.60 -17.00 -6.55
C GLU A 129 -0.04 -15.88 -5.72
N LYS A 130 0.68 -15.29 -4.75
CA LYS A 130 0.20 -14.15 -3.95
C LYS A 130 -0.13 -12.94 -4.83
N ARG A 131 0.77 -12.59 -5.77
CA ARG A 131 0.50 -11.52 -6.74
C ARG A 131 -0.71 -11.84 -7.63
N ALA A 132 -0.82 -13.08 -8.10
CA ALA A 132 -1.95 -13.52 -8.91
C ALA A 132 -3.28 -13.44 -8.16
N LYS A 133 -3.32 -13.92 -6.90
CA LYS A 133 -4.49 -13.82 -6.01
C LYS A 133 -4.87 -12.36 -5.75
N ARG A 134 -3.90 -11.51 -5.40
CA ARG A 134 -4.15 -10.07 -5.21
C ARG A 134 -4.80 -9.45 -6.44
N ARG A 135 -4.23 -9.66 -7.64
CA ARG A 135 -4.79 -9.13 -8.90
C ARG A 135 -6.21 -9.64 -9.13
N VAL A 136 -6.46 -10.94 -9.02
CA VAL A 136 -7.81 -11.51 -9.20
C VAL A 136 -8.81 -10.94 -8.21
N ASN A 137 -8.44 -10.82 -6.94
CA ASN A 137 -9.32 -10.30 -5.88
C ASN A 137 -9.61 -8.81 -6.07
N MET A 138 -8.58 -8.01 -6.43
CA MET A 138 -8.76 -6.59 -6.77
C MET A 138 -9.71 -6.43 -7.95
N ARG A 139 -9.51 -7.18 -9.05
CA ARG A 139 -10.42 -7.11 -10.22
C ARG A 139 -11.85 -7.44 -9.87
N ARG A 140 -12.08 -8.51 -9.11
CA ARG A 140 -13.44 -8.92 -8.71
C ARG A 140 -14.09 -7.89 -7.80
N CYS A 141 -13.37 -7.39 -6.80
CA CYS A 141 -13.89 -6.42 -5.84
C CYS A 141 -14.22 -5.08 -6.51
N MET A 142 -13.30 -4.54 -7.30
CA MET A 142 -13.52 -3.27 -8.02
C MET A 142 -14.58 -3.42 -9.11
N HIS A 143 -14.64 -4.54 -9.82
CA HIS A 143 -15.71 -4.80 -10.79
C HIS A 143 -17.09 -4.85 -10.14
N PHE A 144 -17.22 -5.50 -8.97
CA PHE A 144 -18.48 -5.51 -8.21
C PHE A 144 -18.91 -4.11 -7.77
N LYS A 145 -17.95 -3.22 -7.48
CA LYS A 145 -18.19 -1.81 -7.18
C LYS A 145 -18.47 -0.95 -8.43
N GLY A 146 -18.48 -1.55 -9.62
CA GLY A 146 -18.86 -0.87 -10.87
C GLY A 146 -17.72 -0.16 -11.58
N TYR A 147 -16.46 -0.40 -11.20
CA TYR A 147 -15.32 0.16 -11.93
C TYR A 147 -15.05 -0.63 -13.20
N ALA A 148 -14.89 0.09 -14.31
CA ALA A 148 -14.34 -0.44 -15.54
C ALA A 148 -12.83 -0.67 -15.39
N ARG A 149 -12.30 -1.60 -16.18
CA ARG A 149 -10.87 -1.91 -16.21
C ARG A 149 -10.33 -1.55 -17.58
N HIS A 150 -9.22 -0.84 -17.63
CA HIS A 150 -8.59 -0.37 -18.86
C HIS A 150 -7.14 -0.83 -18.90
N GLY A 151 -6.69 -1.33 -20.05
CA GLY A 151 -5.33 -1.82 -20.24
C GLY A 151 -4.31 -0.68 -20.13
N LEU A 152 -3.11 -0.98 -19.62
CA LEU A 152 -2.03 -0.02 -19.51
C LEU A 152 -0.69 -0.70 -19.79
N ALA A 153 0.24 0.01 -20.41
CA ALA A 153 1.62 -0.46 -20.55
C ALA A 153 2.24 -0.72 -19.16
N LYS A 154 3.11 -1.72 -19.10
CA LYS A 154 3.69 -2.19 -17.83
C LYS A 154 4.45 -1.09 -17.09
N ASP A 155 5.28 -0.35 -17.81
CA ASP A 155 6.12 0.73 -17.29
C ASP A 155 5.26 1.85 -16.68
N LEU A 156 4.23 2.31 -17.39
CA LEU A 156 3.27 3.30 -16.89
C LEU A 156 2.51 2.77 -15.67
N TRP A 157 2.10 1.50 -15.69
CA TRP A 157 1.41 0.88 -14.56
C TRP A 157 2.26 0.89 -13.29
N GLN A 158 3.58 0.67 -13.42
CA GLN A 158 4.50 0.62 -12.28
C GLN A 158 4.75 1.99 -11.62
N GLU A 159 4.37 3.10 -12.24
CA GLU A 159 4.54 4.44 -11.65
C GLU A 159 3.63 4.67 -10.42
N PHE A 160 2.47 4.01 -10.39
CA PHE A 160 1.45 4.24 -9.36
C PHE A 160 0.82 2.96 -8.80
N ASN A 161 1.35 1.80 -9.16
CA ASN A 161 0.91 0.51 -8.61
C ASN A 161 2.08 -0.26 -7.99
N PHE A 162 1.72 -1.18 -7.10
CA PHE A 162 2.66 -2.07 -6.44
C PHE A 162 2.28 -3.55 -6.61
N GLU A 163 3.28 -4.42 -6.51
CA GLU A 163 3.10 -5.86 -6.39
C GLU A 163 3.75 -6.38 -5.11
N GLU A 164 2.98 -7.12 -4.30
CA GLU A 164 3.53 -7.81 -3.13
C GLU A 164 3.98 -9.21 -3.51
N GLY A 165 5.29 -9.47 -3.33
CA GLY A 165 5.90 -10.76 -3.56
C GLY A 165 6.35 -11.43 -2.26
N ASN A 166 7.66 -11.54 -2.10
CA ASN A 166 8.31 -12.08 -0.90
C ASN A 166 8.41 -11.07 0.24
N SER A 167 8.23 -9.78 -0.04
CA SER A 167 8.16 -8.69 0.94
C SER A 167 6.80 -8.01 0.89
N SER A 168 6.42 -7.39 2.00
CA SER A 168 5.30 -6.44 2.06
C SER A 168 5.76 -5.07 1.62
N VAL A 169 4.85 -4.31 1.02
CA VAL A 169 5.03 -2.87 0.78
C VAL A 169 4.75 -2.13 2.08
N GLU A 170 5.58 -1.15 2.43
CA GLU A 170 5.39 -0.29 3.60
C GLU A 170 4.02 0.40 3.55
N GLU A 171 3.36 0.57 4.68
CA GLU A 171 1.99 1.09 4.70
C GLU A 171 1.93 2.51 4.13
N LYS A 172 2.93 3.36 4.42
CA LYS A 172 3.08 4.68 3.79
C LYS A 172 3.08 4.59 2.26
N GLU A 173 3.95 3.77 1.68
CA GLU A 173 4.08 3.64 0.23
C GLU A 173 2.79 3.10 -0.40
N ARG A 174 2.19 2.09 0.22
CA ARG A 174 0.90 1.53 -0.19
C ARG A 174 -0.18 2.60 -0.24
N GLN A 175 -0.33 3.39 0.82
CA GLN A 175 -1.39 4.38 0.93
C GLN A 175 -1.20 5.53 -0.06
N ASN A 176 0.05 5.93 -0.33
CA ASN A 176 0.36 6.88 -1.40
C ASN A 176 -0.04 6.33 -2.77
N MET A 177 0.32 5.08 -3.10
CA MET A 177 -0.05 4.48 -4.39
C MET A 177 -1.56 4.26 -4.53
N LEU A 178 -2.25 3.88 -3.46
CA LEU A 178 -3.72 3.77 -3.47
C LEU A 178 -4.39 5.12 -3.68
N ALA A 179 -3.82 6.21 -3.14
CA ALA A 179 -4.30 7.56 -3.40
C ALA A 179 -4.13 7.96 -4.88
N VAL A 180 -2.99 7.67 -5.51
CA VAL A 180 -2.82 7.93 -6.95
C VAL A 180 -3.74 7.04 -7.80
N GLN A 181 -3.93 5.77 -7.43
CA GLN A 181 -4.93 4.91 -8.08
C GLN A 181 -6.35 5.47 -7.92
N ALA A 182 -6.68 6.06 -6.77
CA ALA A 182 -7.98 6.69 -6.54
C ALA A 182 -8.17 7.92 -7.42
N LEU A 183 -7.13 8.74 -7.58
CA LEU A 183 -7.13 9.88 -8.51
C LEU A 183 -7.46 9.42 -9.93
N VAL A 184 -6.79 8.39 -10.43
CA VAL A 184 -7.08 7.80 -11.75
C VAL A 184 -8.51 7.26 -11.82
N ALA A 185 -8.95 6.57 -10.76
CA ALA A 185 -10.24 5.90 -10.72
C ALA A 185 -11.44 6.85 -10.67
N SER A 186 -11.28 8.03 -10.06
CA SER A 186 -12.31 9.07 -9.94
C SER A 186 -12.27 10.11 -11.05
N SER A 187 -11.25 10.09 -11.91
CA SER A 187 -11.08 11.14 -12.93
C SER A 187 -12.00 10.97 -14.13
N ASP A 188 -12.37 12.10 -14.73
CA ASP A 188 -13.09 12.15 -15.99
C ASP A 188 -12.14 11.86 -17.15
N LEU A 189 -11.92 10.57 -17.40
CA LEU A 189 -11.04 10.08 -18.44
C LEU A 189 -11.82 9.81 -19.73
N PRO A 190 -11.18 9.98 -20.90
CA PRO A 190 -11.79 9.56 -22.16
C PRO A 190 -12.15 8.07 -22.09
N ALA A 191 -13.30 7.72 -22.70
CA ALA A 191 -13.74 6.34 -22.75
C ALA A 191 -12.70 5.48 -23.50
N THR A 192 -11.99 4.66 -22.75
CA THR A 192 -11.05 3.66 -23.26
C THR A 192 -11.69 2.27 -23.22
N GLU A 193 -11.16 1.32 -23.98
CA GLU A 193 -11.74 -0.03 -24.04
C GLU A 193 -11.78 -0.67 -22.65
N ASN A 194 -12.96 -1.20 -22.28
CA ASN A 194 -13.12 -1.96 -21.06
C ASN A 194 -12.67 -3.41 -21.31
N VAL A 195 -11.54 -3.79 -20.71
CA VAL A 195 -10.93 -5.12 -20.88
C VAL A 195 -11.56 -6.20 -19.99
N GLY A 196 -12.68 -5.90 -19.32
CA GLY A 196 -13.50 -6.85 -18.57
C GLY A 196 -12.89 -7.30 -17.24
N LEU A 197 -13.25 -8.50 -16.78
CA LEU A 197 -12.75 -9.11 -15.54
C LEU A 197 -11.38 -9.79 -15.69
#